data_AF-A0A9P6XLI5-F1
#
_entry.id   AF-A0A9P6XLI5-F1
#
_cell.length_a   1.000
_cell.length_b   1.000
_cell.length_c   1.000
_cell.angle_alpha   90.00
_cell.angle_beta   90.00
_cell.angle_gamma   90.00
#
_symmetry.space_group_name_H-M   'P 1'
#
loop_
_entity.id
_entity.type
_entity.pdbx_description
1 polymer ?
#
loop_
_entity_poly.entity_id
_entity_poly.type
_entity_poly.pdbx_seq_one_letter_code
_entity_poly.pdbx_strand_id
1 'polypeptide(L)' 'MEMRDLLSEYGYDGENTPIIKGSALAALEGRDPEIGEDRVRELMEAVDAHIPTPIRDLDKPFLMPIEDVFSISGRGT' A
#
# COMPACT_ATOMS: atom_id res chain seq x y z
N MET A 1 -7.58 -21.29 -8.24
CA MET A 1 -6.93 -21.00 -6.96
C MET A 1 -7.57 -19.75 -6.41
N GLU A 2 -8.03 -19.77 -5.17
CA GLU A 2 -8.58 -18.56 -4.55
C GLU A 2 -7.44 -17.63 -4.12
N MET A 3 -7.74 -16.35 -3.84
CA MET A 3 -6.73 -15.33 -3.52
C MET A 3 -5.83 -15.71 -2.34
N ARG A 4 -6.40 -16.35 -1.31
CA ARG A 4 -5.64 -16.79 -0.12
C ARG A 4 -4.69 -17.94 -0.44
N ASP A 5 -5.12 -18.89 -1.27
CA ASP A 5 -4.26 -19.99 -1.73
C ASP A 5 -3.04 -19.46 -2.48
N LEU A 6 -3.24 -18.43 -3.32
CA LEU A 6 -2.18 -17.81 -4.10
C LEU A 6 -1.17 -17.06 -3.21
N LEU A 7 -1.65 -16.34 -2.19
CA LEU A 7 -0.77 -15.69 -1.21
C LEU A 7 0.10 -16.71 -0.48
N SER A 8 -0.51 -17.80 -0.02
CA SER A 8 0.18 -18.91 0.65
C SER A 8 1.19 -19.61 -0.28
N GLU A 9 0.86 -19.80 -1.55
CA GLU A 9 1.76 -20.38 -2.56
C GLU A 9 3.05 -19.54 -2.73
N TYR A 10 2.93 -18.21 -2.72
CA TYR A 10 4.07 -17.30 -2.86
C TYR A 10 4.78 -16.96 -1.53
N GLY A 11 4.42 -17.64 -0.43
CA GLY A 11 5.08 -17.48 0.87
C GLY A 11 4.59 -16.30 1.71
N TYR A 12 3.45 -15.70 1.36
CA TYR A 12 2.76 -14.73 2.22
C TYR A 12 1.81 -15.43 3.18
N ASP A 13 1.41 -14.74 4.25
CA ASP A 13 0.42 -15.25 5.20
C ASP A 13 -0.99 -15.14 4.61
N GLY A 14 -1.38 -16.10 3.76
CA GLY A 14 -2.68 -16.10 3.09
C GLY A 14 -3.87 -16.18 4.05
N GLU A 15 -3.71 -16.71 5.26
CA GLU A 15 -4.77 -16.82 6.26
C GLU A 15 -5.01 -15.49 6.98
N ASN A 16 -3.94 -14.84 7.46
CA ASN A 16 -4.07 -13.61 8.26
C ASN A 16 -3.98 -12.31 7.45
N THR A 17 -3.64 -12.37 6.15
CA THR A 17 -3.64 -11.17 5.30
C THR A 17 -5.04 -10.52 5.32
N PRO A 18 -5.15 -9.22 5.68
CA PRO A 18 -6.41 -8.49 5.66
C PRO A 18 -6.96 -8.39 4.23
N ILE A 19 -8.25 -8.71 4.06
CA ILE A 19 -8.95 -8.58 2.78
C ILE A 19 -10.22 -7.76 3.02
N ILE A 20 -10.21 -6.52 2.54
CA ILE A 20 -11.31 -5.56 2.70
C ILE A 20 -12.10 -5.50 1.39
N LYS A 21 -13.40 -5.76 1.46
CA LYS A 21 -14.30 -5.73 0.31
C LYS A 21 -14.97 -4.37 0.22
N GLY A 22 -14.86 -3.72 -0.93
CA GLY A 22 -15.46 -2.40 -1.16
C GLY A 22 -15.44 -2.00 -2.64
N SER A 23 -15.83 -0.76 -2.91
CA SER A 23 -15.87 -0.13 -4.22
C SER A 23 -15.10 1.20 -4.17
N ALA A 24 -13.91 1.21 -4.77
CA ALA A 24 -13.12 2.43 -4.91
C ALA A 24 -13.83 3.51 -5.74
N LEU A 25 -14.67 3.09 -6.69
CA LEU A 25 -15.49 4.02 -7.49
C LEU A 25 -16.55 4.70 -6.62
N ALA A 26 -17.24 3.95 -5.75
CA ALA A 26 -18.24 4.51 -4.83
C ALA A 26 -17.60 5.52 -3.87
N ALA A 27 -16.40 5.20 -3.35
CA ALA A 27 -15.61 6.13 -2.54
C ALA A 27 -15.25 7.41 -3.31
N LEU A 28 -14.76 7.28 -4.54
CA LEU A 28 -14.34 8.42 -5.37
C LEU A 28 -15.51 9.34 -5.75
N GLU A 29 -16.68 8.76 -6.03
CA GLU A 29 -17.88 9.50 -6.40
C GLU A 29 -18.69 10.02 -5.20
N GLY A 30 -18.29 9.68 -3.97
CA GLY A 30 -19.00 10.06 -2.75
C GLY A 30 -20.39 9.42 -2.64
N ARG A 31 -20.57 8.20 -3.16
CA ARG A 31 -21.83 7.44 -3.12
C ARG A 31 -21.65 6.19 -2.25
N ASP A 32 -22.75 5.73 -1.65
CA ASP A 32 -22.83 4.47 -0.88
C ASP A 32 -21.65 4.28 0.12
N PRO A 33 -21.56 5.10 1.20
CA PRO A 33 -20.40 5.14 2.10
C PRO A 33 -19.97 3.78 2.67
N GLU A 34 -20.92 2.89 2.97
CA GLU A 34 -20.69 1.57 3.56
C GLU A 34 -19.83 0.63 2.69
N ILE A 35 -19.83 0.84 1.37
CA ILE A 35 -18.97 0.12 0.43
C ILE A 35 -17.86 1.01 -0.13
N GLY A 36 -18.00 2.33 0.01
CA GLY A 36 -17.07 3.34 -0.48
C GLY A 36 -16.13 3.83 0.62
N GLU A 37 -16.38 5.04 1.12
CA GLU A 37 -15.49 5.74 2.06
C GLU A 37 -15.16 4.91 3.31
N ASP A 38 -16.14 4.24 3.90
CA ASP A 38 -15.95 3.47 5.13
C ASP A 38 -15.00 2.29 4.90
N ARG A 39 -15.07 1.64 3.73
CA ARG A 39 -14.16 0.55 3.35
C ARG A 39 -12.76 1.03 3.02
N VAL A 40 -12.62 2.23 2.47
CA VAL A 40 -11.29 2.83 2.27
C VAL A 40 -10.67 3.17 3.62
N ARG A 41 -11.44 3.69 4.58
CA ARG A 41 -10.94 3.94 5.95
C ARG A 41 -10.51 2.64 6.63
N GLU A 42 -11.34 1.60 6.58
CA GLU A 42 -10.99 0.27 7.09
C GLU A 42 -9.73 -0.32 6.42
N LEU A 43 -9.57 -0.14 5.10
CA LEU A 43 -8.37 -0.54 4.38
C LEU A 43 -7.13 0.20 4.91
N MET A 44 -7.21 1.51 5.12
CA MET A 44 -6.09 2.29 5.66
C MET A 44 -5.75 1.89 7.10
N GLU A 45 -6.75 1.63 7.94
CA GLU A 45 -6.54 1.11 9.30
C GLU A 45 -5.85 -0.26 9.28
N ALA A 46 -6.24 -1.14 8.36
CA ALA A 46 -5.60 -2.44 8.18
C ALA A 46 -4.15 -2.30 7.70
N VAL A 47 -3.86 -1.34 6.82
CA VAL A 47 -2.49 -1.02 6.38
C VAL A 47 -1.64 -0.58 7.57
N ASP A 48 -2.13 0.38 8.36
CA ASP A 48 -1.41 0.91 9.52
C ASP A 48 -1.15 -0.17 10.60
N ALA A 49 -2.09 -1.10 10.79
CA ALA A 49 -1.99 -2.16 11.78
C ALA A 49 -1.17 -3.37 11.32
N HIS A 50 -1.26 -3.73 10.04
CA HIS A 50 -0.66 -4.97 9.50
C HIS A 50 0.74 -4.77 8.94
N ILE A 51 1.05 -3.59 8.38
CA ILE A 51 2.36 -3.32 7.78
C ILE A 51 3.27 -2.67 8.82
N PRO A 52 4.33 -3.35 9.30
CA PRO A 52 5.23 -2.76 10.28
C PRO A 52 6.00 -1.58 9.67
N THR A 53 6.25 -0.56 10.48
CA THR A 53 7.13 0.53 10.07
C THR A 53 8.54 -0.03 9.83
N PRO A 54 9.15 0.16 8.65
CA PRO A 54 10.47 -0.37 8.35
C PRO A 54 11.53 0.29 9.22
N ILE A 55 12.50 -0.51 9.67
CA ILE A 55 13.66 -0.02 10.42
C ILE A 55 14.60 0.69 9.45
N ARG A 56 15.07 1.88 9.82
CA ARG A 56 16.02 2.65 9.02
C ARG A 56 17.45 2.16 9.31
N ASP A 57 18.13 1.67 8.29
CA ASP A 57 19.53 1.23 8.37
C ASP A 57 20.52 2.40 8.28
N LEU A 58 20.53 3.29 9.28
CA LEU A 58 21.34 4.52 9.27
C LEU A 58 22.85 4.28 9.40
N ASP A 59 23.25 3.10 9.87
CA ASP A 59 24.67 2.73 10.04
C ASP A 59 25.29 2.10 8.78
N LYS A 60 24.49 1.82 7.75
CA LYS A 60 24.97 1.25 6.49
C LYS A 60 25.50 2.36 5.56
N PRO A 61 26.32 2.01 4.56
CA PRO A 61 26.71 2.96 3.51
C PRO A 61 25.48 3.57 2.84
N PHE A 62 25.54 4.87 2.57
CA PHE A 62 24.49 5.58 1.84
C PHE A 62 24.26 4.92 0.47
N LEU A 63 22.99 4.65 0.19
CA LEU A 63 22.54 4.11 -1.09
C LEU A 63 21.23 4.81 -1.47
N MET A 64 21.19 5.38 -2.66
CA MET A 64 20.01 6.07 -3.20
C MET A 64 19.74 5.55 -4.62
N PRO A 65 18.71 4.72 -4.80
CA PRO A 65 18.23 4.36 -6.13
C PRO A 65 17.65 5.60 -6.81
N ILE A 66 18.10 5.90 -8.04
CA ILE A 66 17.55 7.01 -8.83
C ILE A 66 16.27 6.50 -9.50
N GLU A 67 15.11 7.02 -9.08
CA GLU A 67 13.80 6.67 -9.65
C GLU A 67 13.53 7.42 -10.96
N ASP A 68 13.80 8.73 -10.99
CA ASP A 68 13.58 9.57 -12.17
C ASP A 68 14.59 10.73 -12.20
N VAL A 69 14.76 11.35 -13.36
CA VAL A 69 15.69 12.46 -13.61
C VAL A 69 14.91 13.63 -14.21
N PHE A 70 14.85 14.73 -13.47
CA PHE A 70 14.24 15.97 -13.93
C PHE A 70 15.31 17.00 -14.26
N SER A 71 14.91 18.09 -14.91
CA SER A 71 15.75 19.27 -15.08
C SER A 71 14.93 20.48 -14.72
N ILE A 72 15.39 21.24 -13.73
CA ILE A 72 14.77 22.49 -13.32
C ILE A 72 15.60 23.62 -13.93
N SER A 73 14.97 24.41 -14.80
CA SER A 73 15.63 25.53 -15.49
C SER A 73 16.33 26.45 -14.48
N GLY A 74 17.61 26.73 -14.72
CA GLY A 74 18.45 27.55 -13.84
C GLY A 74 18.98 26.87 -12.58
N ARG A 75 18.65 25.59 -12.31
CA ARG A 75 19.16 24.82 -11.15
C ARG A 75 19.97 23.58 -11.57
N GLY A 76 19.66 23.00 -12.72
CA GLY A 76 20.31 21.79 -13.23
C GLY A 76 19.41 20.56 -13.13
N THR A 77 20.05 19.39 -13.12
CA THR A 77 19.42 18.07 -12.93
C THR A 77 18.97 17.89 -11.48
#